data_AF-A0A497BBK7-F1
#
_entry.id   AF-A0A497BBK7-F1
#
_cell.length_a   1.000
_cell.length_b   1.000
_cell.length_c   1.000
_cell.angle_alpha   90.00
_cell.angle_beta   90.00
_cell.angle_gamma   90.00
#
_symmetry.space_group_name_H-M   'P 1'
#
loop_
_entity.id
_entity.type
_entity.pdbx_description
1 polymer ?
#
loop_
_entity_poly.entity_id
_entity_poly.type
_entity_poly.pdbx_seq_one_letter_code
_entity_poly.pdbx_strand_id
1 'polypeptide(L)'
;MNLQALKTPRGCLTSIFIVLVVVGLFAVGVLRKEAELPVISLAAEEIPLPFSLPFYGNHIPNTLPSTFLTMAILILIGLAYNRAQRQEGPPSRFRVAVEAVAEGMLDFMENAVGENARIFFPLVATFFLFIAVSNWCGILPGFGSVGVLAPHHAEETAIAEHEVEHEEEAVAEHGEGEEHVEMELVPFFRSANAHLSTTLALAIVSVAAA
;
A
#
# COMPACT_ATOMS: atom_id res chain seq x y z
N MET A 1 -26.73 2.85 0.20
CA MET A 1 -27.48 3.53 1.26
C MET A 1 -28.88 2.99 1.31
N ASN A 2 -29.05 1.95 2.12
CA ASN A 2 -30.33 1.63 2.70
C ASN A 2 -30.63 2.82 3.61
N LEU A 3 -31.42 3.79 3.12
CA LEU A 3 -31.75 5.01 3.86
C LEU A 3 -32.48 4.71 5.19
N GLN A 4 -32.84 3.44 5.43
CA GLN A 4 -33.45 2.96 6.66
C GLN A 4 -32.43 2.50 7.73
N ALA A 5 -31.18 2.15 7.38
CA ALA A 5 -30.15 1.77 8.35
C ALA A 5 -29.52 2.99 9.05
N LEU A 6 -29.41 4.11 8.32
CA LEU A 6 -29.12 5.46 8.86
C LEU A 6 -30.20 5.97 9.81
N LYS A 7 -31.38 5.33 9.81
CA LYS A 7 -32.51 5.67 10.68
C LYS A 7 -32.47 4.96 12.04
N THR A 8 -31.58 3.97 12.22
CA THR A 8 -31.31 3.40 13.54
C THR A 8 -30.24 4.23 14.24
N PRO A 9 -30.43 4.61 15.54
CA PRO A 9 -29.51 5.51 16.23
C PRO A 9 -28.07 4.96 16.25
N ARG A 10 -27.93 3.63 16.31
CA ARG A 10 -26.63 2.95 16.34
C ARG A 10 -25.90 2.94 15.00
N GLY A 11 -26.60 2.80 13.87
CA GLY A 11 -25.98 2.80 12.53
C GLY A 11 -25.60 4.20 12.02
N CYS A 12 -26.32 5.23 12.46
CA CYS A 12 -25.95 6.63 12.22
C CYS A 12 -24.69 6.99 13.02
N LEU A 13 -24.63 6.60 14.31
CA LEU A 13 -23.47 6.84 15.16
C LEU A 13 -22.18 6.19 14.62
N THR A 14 -22.25 4.94 14.16
CA THR A 14 -21.07 4.26 13.60
C THR A 14 -20.60 4.93 12.31
N SER A 15 -21.52 5.35 11.45
CA SER A 15 -21.19 6.06 10.21
C SER A 15 -20.57 7.44 10.49
N ILE A 16 -21.13 8.19 11.45
CA ILE A 16 -20.58 9.49 11.88
C ILE A 16 -19.20 9.31 12.51
N PHE A 17 -19.01 8.26 13.31
CA PHE A 17 -17.71 7.96 13.91
C PHE A 17 -16.65 7.65 12.85
N ILE A 18 -16.97 6.80 11.86
CA ILE A 18 -16.04 6.48 10.76
C ILE A 18 -15.70 7.76 9.98
N VAL A 19 -16.68 8.59 9.65
CA VAL A 19 -16.45 9.86 8.93
C VAL A 19 -15.60 10.81 9.77
N LEU A 20 -15.85 10.94 11.08
CA LEU A 20 -15.05 11.77 11.98
C LEU A 20 -13.61 11.27 12.12
N VAL A 21 -13.39 9.96 12.16
CA VAL A 21 -12.04 9.37 12.20
C VAL A 21 -11.30 9.65 10.89
N VAL A 22 -11.96 9.46 9.74
CA VAL A 22 -11.36 9.74 8.42
C VAL A 22 -11.05 11.24 8.27
N VAL A 23 -11.98 12.12 8.62
CA VAL A 23 -11.79 13.58 8.57
C VAL A 23 -10.72 14.02 9.57
N GLY A 24 -10.68 13.43 10.77
CA GLY A 24 -9.64 13.70 11.77
C GLY A 24 -8.25 13.29 11.29
N LEU A 25 -8.11 12.11 10.70
CA LEU A 25 -6.85 11.67 10.08
C LEU A 25 -6.42 12.59 8.93
N PHE A 26 -7.37 13.04 8.11
CA PHE A 26 -7.11 14.00 7.04
C PHE A 26 -6.71 15.38 7.56
N ALA A 27 -7.40 15.89 8.57
CA ALA A 27 -7.09 17.17 9.20
C ALA A 27 -5.73 17.14 9.91
N VAL A 28 -5.38 16.04 10.58
CA VAL A 28 -4.06 15.85 11.20
C VAL A 28 -2.97 15.80 10.13
N GLY A 29 -3.20 15.10 9.01
CA GLY A 29 -2.26 15.08 7.88
C GLY A 29 -2.05 16.45 7.24
N VAL A 30 -3.11 17.27 7.13
CA VAL A 30 -3.04 18.62 6.54
C VAL A 30 -2.46 19.67 7.50
N LEU A 31 -2.72 19.56 8.81
CA LEU A 31 -2.21 20.52 9.81
C LEU A 31 -0.74 20.27 10.18
N ARG A 32 -0.23 19.04 10.03
CA ARG A 32 1.19 18.74 10.29
C ARG A 32 2.05 19.16 9.10
N LYS A 33 2.37 20.44 9.06
CA LYS A 33 3.16 21.10 8.02
C LYS A 33 4.66 20.95 8.25
N GLU A 34 5.16 19.71 8.26
CA GLU A 34 6.58 19.38 8.18
C GLU A 34 6.71 18.12 7.33
N ALA A 35 6.42 18.25 6.03
CA ALA A 35 6.79 17.27 5.04
C ALA A 35 8.10 17.76 4.42
N GLU A 36 9.21 17.46 5.07
CA GLU A 36 10.50 17.45 4.36
C GLU A 36 10.34 16.50 3.17
N LEU A 37 10.71 16.97 1.98
CA LEU A 37 10.57 16.19 0.76
C LEU A 37 11.47 14.97 0.91
N PRO A 38 10.93 13.74 1.02
CA PRO A 38 11.77 12.56 1.16
C PRO A 38 12.60 12.42 -0.11
N VAL A 39 13.85 11.99 0.06
CA VAL A 39 14.71 11.58 -1.05
C VAL A 39 13.94 10.52 -1.83
N ILE A 40 13.88 10.65 -3.15
CA ILE A 40 13.11 9.73 -4.00
C ILE A 40 13.89 8.41 -4.10
N SER A 41 13.91 7.63 -3.01
CA SER A 41 14.42 6.28 -3.02
C SER A 41 13.48 5.43 -3.86
N LEU A 42 13.96 4.85 -4.96
CA LEU A 42 13.14 4.08 -5.91
C LEU A 42 12.86 2.64 -5.42
N ALA A 43 13.63 2.14 -4.45
CA ALA A 43 13.47 0.80 -3.88
C ALA A 43 12.55 0.80 -2.65
N ALA A 44 11.92 -0.35 -2.33
CA ALA A 44 11.24 -0.48 -1.04
C ALA A 44 12.28 -0.49 0.05
N GLU A 45 12.19 0.50 0.93
CA GLU A 45 12.95 0.50 2.16
C GLU A 45 12.47 -0.62 3.09
N GLU A 46 13.44 -1.22 3.77
CA GLU A 46 13.19 -2.30 4.69
C GLU A 46 12.95 -1.76 6.09
N ILE A 47 11.78 -2.07 6.64
CA ILE A 47 11.40 -1.70 8.00
C ILE A 47 12.11 -2.64 8.96
N PRO A 48 12.98 -2.14 9.87
CA PRO A 48 13.57 -2.95 10.91
C PRO A 48 12.52 -3.37 11.95
N LEU A 49 12.51 -4.65 12.28
CA LEU A 49 11.63 -5.27 13.25
C LEU A 49 12.40 -5.61 14.54
N PRO A 50 11.76 -5.45 15.72
CA PRO A 50 12.36 -5.84 16.99
C PRO A 50 12.34 -7.36 17.23
N PHE A 51 11.81 -8.15 16.28
CA PHE A 51 11.70 -9.60 16.34
C PHE A 51 12.03 -10.22 14.98
N SER A 52 12.51 -11.47 15.00
CA SER A 52 12.80 -12.22 13.78
C SER A 52 11.57 -12.98 13.29
N LEU A 53 11.30 -12.90 11.99
CA LEU A 53 10.28 -13.67 11.31
C LEU A 53 10.92 -14.79 10.48
N PRO A 54 10.26 -15.96 10.38
CA PRO A 54 10.66 -16.97 9.41
C PRO A 54 10.59 -16.36 8.01
N PHE A 55 11.64 -16.59 7.20
CA PHE A 55 11.85 -16.08 5.83
C PHE A 55 12.22 -14.60 5.66
N TYR A 56 11.82 -13.71 6.57
CA TYR A 56 12.08 -12.26 6.48
C TYR A 56 13.18 -11.75 7.43
N GLY A 57 13.64 -12.59 8.36
CA GLY A 57 14.64 -12.16 9.34
C GLY A 57 14.12 -11.02 10.20
N ASN A 58 14.93 -9.99 10.42
CA ASN A 58 14.56 -8.83 11.24
C ASN A 58 14.05 -7.65 10.41
N HIS A 59 13.73 -7.83 9.13
CA HIS A 59 13.33 -6.71 8.28
C HIS A 59 12.15 -7.09 7.38
N ILE A 60 11.25 -6.15 7.09
CA ILE A 60 10.14 -6.34 6.15
C ILE A 60 10.08 -5.17 5.17
N PRO A 61 9.90 -5.40 3.86
CA PRO A 61 9.66 -4.32 2.92
C PRO A 61 8.35 -3.58 3.24
N ASN A 62 8.38 -2.26 3.27
CA ASN A 62 7.21 -1.40 3.54
C ASN A 62 6.03 -1.56 2.55
N THR A 63 6.25 -2.23 1.43
CA THR A 63 5.22 -2.59 0.46
C THR A 63 4.37 -3.79 0.92
N LEU A 64 4.89 -4.67 1.77
CA LEU A 64 4.13 -5.81 2.29
C LEU A 64 2.94 -5.38 3.16
N PRO A 65 3.12 -4.55 4.21
CA PRO A 65 1.99 -4.02 4.99
C PRO A 65 0.94 -3.33 4.12
N SER A 66 1.39 -2.61 3.10
CA SER A 66 0.54 -1.88 2.16
C SER A 66 -0.26 -2.80 1.24
N THR A 67 0.34 -3.92 0.84
CA THR A 67 -0.35 -4.99 0.10
C THR A 67 -1.45 -5.60 0.96
N PHE A 68 -1.15 -5.94 2.21
CA PHE A 68 -2.14 -6.47 3.15
C PHE A 68 -3.28 -5.49 3.43
N LEU A 69 -2.96 -4.20 3.59
CA LEU A 69 -3.98 -3.16 3.75
C LEU A 69 -4.88 -3.06 2.52
N THR A 70 -4.31 -3.06 1.32
CA THR A 70 -5.08 -3.03 0.06
C THR A 70 -6.01 -4.24 -0.04
N MET A 71 -5.50 -5.44 0.24
CA MET A 71 -6.28 -6.68 0.27
C MET A 71 -7.40 -6.60 1.31
N ALA A 72 -7.10 -6.13 2.52
CA ALA A 72 -8.10 -5.99 3.58
C ALA A 72 -9.23 -5.05 3.16
N ILE A 73 -8.92 -3.90 2.54
CA ILE A 73 -9.92 -2.95 2.02
C ILE A 73 -10.83 -3.64 0.98
N LEU A 74 -10.24 -4.32 -0.01
CA LEU A 74 -11.01 -5.01 -1.05
C LEU A 74 -11.88 -6.13 -0.49
N ILE A 75 -11.34 -6.93 0.44
CA ILE A 75 -12.07 -8.01 1.10
C ILE A 75 -13.24 -7.43 1.90
N LEU A 76 -13.04 -6.35 2.65
CA LEU A 76 -14.10 -5.68 3.40
C LEU A 76 -15.20 -5.13 2.49
N ILE A 77 -14.84 -4.55 1.34
CA ILE A 77 -15.81 -4.11 0.32
C ILE A 77 -16.60 -5.31 -0.21
N GLY A 78 -15.92 -6.43 -0.54
CA GLY A 78 -16.57 -7.66 -1.01
C GLY A 78 -17.51 -8.27 0.03
N LEU A 79 -17.10 -8.33 1.30
CA LEU A 79 -17.94 -8.79 2.41
C LEU A 79 -19.13 -7.85 2.63
N ALA A 80 -18.92 -6.54 2.57
CA ALA A 80 -20.00 -5.55 2.67
C ALA A 80 -21.00 -5.69 1.51
N TYR A 81 -20.52 -5.92 0.29
CA TYR A 81 -21.36 -6.19 -0.87
C TYR A 81 -22.16 -7.48 -0.72
N ASN A 82 -21.53 -8.59 -0.33
CA ASN A 82 -22.21 -9.86 -0.05
C ASN A 82 -23.31 -9.70 1.01
N ARG A 83 -23.04 -8.92 2.06
CA ARG A 83 -24.04 -8.61 3.08
C ARG A 83 -25.16 -7.71 2.55
N ALA A 84 -24.86 -6.77 1.66
CA ALA A 84 -25.86 -5.90 1.03
C ALA A 84 -26.74 -6.65 0.02
N GLN A 85 -26.20 -7.65 -0.67
CA GLN A 85 -26.93 -8.49 -1.63
C GLN A 85 -27.93 -9.44 -0.94
N ARG A 86 -27.62 -9.89 0.28
CA ARG A 86 -28.51 -10.75 1.10
C ARG A 86 -29.65 -10.01 1.80
N GLN A 87 -29.71 -8.69 1.73
CA GLN A 87 -30.78 -7.92 2.37
C GLN A 87 -32.05 -7.96 1.51
N GLU A 88 -33.17 -8.30 2.14
CA GLU A 88 -34.50 -8.23 1.53
C GLU A 88 -34.95 -6.76 1.43
N GLY A 89 -35.47 -6.36 0.26
CA GLY A 89 -35.94 -5.00 -0.01
C GLY A 89 -35.21 -4.32 -1.17
N PRO A 90 -35.46 -3.02 -1.40
CA PRO A 90 -34.88 -2.29 -2.51
C PRO A 90 -33.34 -2.20 -2.41
N PRO A 91 -32.61 -2.20 -3.55
CA PRO A 91 -31.16 -2.21 -3.54
C PRO A 91 -30.61 -0.94 -2.87
N SER A 92 -29.67 -1.15 -1.95
CA SER A 92 -29.04 -0.02 -1.27
C SER A 92 -28.21 0.80 -2.27
N ARG A 93 -28.18 2.14 -2.16
CA ARG A 93 -27.27 2.99 -2.99
C ARG A 93 -25.78 2.56 -3.05
N PHE A 94 -25.29 1.78 -2.08
CA PHE A 94 -23.90 1.28 -2.06
C PHE A 94 -23.79 0.08 -2.99
N ARG A 95 -24.73 -0.86 -2.88
CA ARG A 95 -24.89 -1.97 -3.82
C ARG A 95 -25.02 -1.45 -5.25
N VAL A 96 -25.88 -0.46 -5.49
CA VAL A 96 -26.04 0.17 -6.81
C VAL A 96 -24.74 0.81 -7.29
N ALA A 97 -24.00 1.49 -6.43
CA ALA A 97 -22.71 2.07 -6.81
C ALA A 97 -21.66 1.00 -7.18
N VAL A 98 -21.58 -0.09 -6.41
CA VAL A 98 -20.68 -1.22 -6.70
C VAL A 98 -21.11 -1.93 -7.98
N GLU A 99 -22.40 -2.16 -8.19
CA GLU A 99 -22.95 -2.73 -9.44
C GLU A 99 -22.65 -1.84 -10.64
N ALA A 100 -22.82 -0.51 -10.52
CA ALA A 100 -22.50 0.43 -11.60
C ALA A 100 -21.00 0.44 -11.96
N VAL A 101 -20.11 0.34 -10.96
CA VAL A 101 -18.67 0.20 -11.21
C VAL A 101 -18.36 -1.12 -11.91
N ALA A 102 -18.94 -2.23 -11.43
CA ALA A 102 -18.73 -3.55 -12.02
C ALA A 102 -19.29 -3.64 -13.45
N GLU A 103 -20.44 -3.03 -13.71
CA GLU A 103 -21.06 -2.93 -15.04
C GLU A 103 -20.19 -2.09 -15.97
N GLY A 104 -19.73 -0.91 -15.55
CA GLY A 104 -18.81 -0.09 -16.36
C GLY A 104 -17.48 -0.79 -16.66
N MET A 105 -16.97 -1.59 -15.72
CA MET A 105 -15.78 -2.42 -15.95
C MET A 105 -16.07 -3.57 -16.93
N LEU A 106 -17.25 -4.17 -16.86
CA LEU A 106 -17.65 -5.25 -17.77
C LEU A 106 -17.83 -4.69 -19.18
N ASP A 107 -18.49 -3.54 -19.34
CA ASP A 107 -18.64 -2.86 -20.62
C ASP A 107 -17.28 -2.51 -21.23
N PHE A 108 -16.34 -2.01 -20.42
CA PHE A 108 -14.97 -1.76 -20.87
C PHE A 108 -14.29 -3.05 -21.37
N MET A 109 -14.46 -4.16 -20.64
CA MET A 109 -13.93 -5.47 -21.02
C MET A 109 -14.58 -6.04 -22.28
N GLU A 110 -15.90 -5.91 -22.43
CA GLU A 110 -16.64 -6.33 -23.61
C GLU A 110 -16.18 -5.56 -24.85
N ASN A 111 -15.90 -4.26 -24.72
CA ASN A 111 -15.31 -3.46 -25.80
C ASN A 111 -13.86 -3.87 -26.16
N ALA A 112 -13.08 -4.35 -25.18
CA ALA A 112 -11.68 -4.70 -25.38
C ALA A 112 -11.45 -6.14 -25.87
N VAL A 113 -12.21 -7.11 -25.34
CA VAL A 113 -11.98 -8.56 -25.52
C VAL A 113 -13.16 -9.26 -26.19
N GLY A 114 -14.30 -8.59 -26.37
CA GLY A 114 -15.49 -9.14 -27.01
C GLY A 114 -16.17 -10.22 -26.18
N GLU A 115 -16.62 -11.29 -26.83
CA GLU A 115 -17.46 -12.34 -26.24
C GLU A 115 -16.81 -13.05 -25.03
N ASN A 116 -15.47 -13.08 -24.97
CA ASN A 116 -14.74 -13.71 -23.88
C ASN A 116 -14.64 -12.83 -22.61
N ALA A 117 -15.15 -11.60 -22.65
CA ALA A 117 -15.05 -10.65 -21.53
C ALA A 117 -15.55 -11.25 -20.21
N ARG A 118 -16.67 -11.99 -20.22
CA ARG A 118 -17.24 -12.60 -19.01
C ARG A 118 -16.35 -13.66 -18.36
N ILE A 119 -15.53 -14.35 -19.15
CA ILE A 119 -14.61 -15.39 -18.66
C ILE A 119 -13.40 -14.74 -17.99
N PHE A 120 -12.85 -13.69 -18.61
CA PHE A 120 -11.67 -12.99 -18.09
C PHE A 120 -12.01 -11.92 -17.05
N PHE A 121 -13.27 -11.50 -16.96
CA PHE A 121 -13.72 -10.43 -16.07
C PHE A 121 -13.26 -10.59 -14.62
N PRO A 122 -13.40 -11.75 -13.94
CA PRO A 122 -13.00 -11.87 -12.55
C PRO A 122 -11.51 -11.61 -12.32
N LEU A 123 -10.66 -12.06 -13.24
CA LEU A 123 -9.21 -11.86 -13.16
C LEU A 123 -8.85 -10.39 -13.39
N VAL A 124 -9.30 -9.82 -14.51
CA VAL A 124 -8.95 -8.45 -14.89
C VAL A 124 -9.56 -7.45 -13.91
N ALA A 125 -10.79 -7.67 -13.45
CA ALA A 125 -11.42 -6.82 -12.46
C ALA A 125 -10.66 -6.83 -11.13
N THR A 126 -10.17 -8.00 -10.71
CA THR A 126 -9.36 -8.10 -9.48
C THR A 126 -8.06 -7.33 -9.61
N PHE A 127 -7.33 -7.48 -10.72
CA PHE A 127 -6.10 -6.72 -10.97
C PHE A 127 -6.37 -5.22 -11.03
N PHE A 128 -7.39 -4.80 -11.77
CA PHE A 128 -7.76 -3.40 -11.88
C PHE A 128 -8.09 -2.79 -10.52
N LEU A 129 -8.97 -3.43 -9.74
CA LEU A 129 -9.37 -2.94 -8.42
C LEU A 129 -8.20 -2.93 -7.43
N PHE A 130 -7.36 -3.98 -7.44
CA PHE A 130 -6.15 -4.04 -6.63
C PHE A 130 -5.18 -2.91 -6.95
N ILE A 131 -4.87 -2.70 -8.23
CA ILE A 131 -3.94 -1.66 -8.67
C ILE A 131 -4.50 -0.27 -8.33
N ALA A 132 -5.77 -0.02 -8.66
CA ALA A 132 -6.43 1.26 -8.42
C ALA A 132 -6.45 1.62 -6.93
N VAL A 133 -6.90 0.69 -6.07
CA VAL A 133 -6.98 0.93 -4.61
C VAL A 133 -5.59 1.07 -4.01
N SER A 134 -4.62 0.25 -4.43
CA SER A 134 -3.24 0.37 -3.95
C SER A 134 -2.62 1.73 -4.27
N ASN A 135 -2.87 2.24 -5.48
CA ASN A 135 -2.40 3.55 -5.90
C ASN A 135 -3.09 4.68 -5.13
N TRP A 136 -4.39 4.56 -4.88
CA TRP A 136 -5.13 5.54 -4.07
C TRP A 136 -4.72 5.54 -2.60
N CYS A 137 -4.35 4.38 -2.05
CA CYS A 137 -3.78 4.30 -0.71
C CYS A 137 -2.49 5.14 -0.59
N GLY A 138 -1.67 5.19 -1.64
CA GLY A 138 -0.46 6.02 -1.67
C GLY A 138 -0.70 7.54 -1.51
N ILE A 139 -1.93 8.02 -1.73
CA ILE A 139 -2.31 9.43 -1.58
C ILE A 139 -2.83 9.71 -0.15
N LEU A 140 -3.11 8.67 0.64
CA LEU A 140 -3.67 8.84 1.97
C LEU A 140 -2.67 9.52 2.92
N PRO A 141 -3.13 10.48 3.75
CA PRO A 141 -2.28 11.10 4.75
C PRO A 141 -1.71 10.03 5.69
N GLY A 142 -0.39 10.01 5.84
CA GLY A 142 0.34 9.00 6.62
C GLY A 142 1.02 7.92 5.79
N PHE A 143 0.70 7.77 4.49
CA PHE A 143 1.55 7.05 3.55
C PHE A 143 2.80 7.87 3.27
N GLY A 144 3.98 7.27 3.35
CA GLY A 144 5.27 7.97 3.15
C GLY A 144 5.68 8.95 4.27
N SER A 145 4.77 9.37 5.16
CA SER A 145 5.07 10.36 6.21
C SER A 145 5.16 9.77 7.63
N VAL A 146 4.71 8.53 7.83
CA VAL A 146 4.77 7.84 9.13
C VAL A 146 5.70 6.64 8.98
N GLY A 147 6.75 6.61 9.79
CA GLY A 147 7.84 5.66 9.63
C GLY A 147 8.66 5.46 10.91
N VAL A 148 9.65 4.58 10.81
CA VAL A 148 10.68 4.38 11.83
C VAL A 148 11.91 5.16 11.42
N LEU A 149 12.52 5.86 12.37
CA LEU A 149 13.84 6.44 12.18
C LEU A 149 14.86 5.29 12.22
N ALA A 150 15.48 5.00 11.09
CA ALA A 150 16.51 3.98 10.97
C ALA A 150 17.84 4.62 10.57
N PRO A 151 18.98 4.13 11.07
CA PRO A 151 20.28 4.56 10.58
C PRO A 151 20.39 4.23 9.09
N HIS A 152 20.85 5.19 8.28
CA HIS A 152 21.10 4.98 6.86
C HIS A 152 22.28 4.01 6.65
N HIS A 153 22.01 2.70 6.73
CA HIS A 153 22.91 1.69 6.21
C HIS A 153 22.62 1.54 4.72
N ALA A 154 23.34 2.32 3.90
CA ALA A 154 23.56 1.92 2.53
C ALA A 154 24.16 0.52 2.59
N GLU A 155 23.40 -0.48 2.16
CA GLU A 155 23.89 -1.83 1.95
C GLU A 155 25.02 -1.71 0.92
N GLU A 156 26.26 -1.71 1.41
CA GLU A 156 27.46 -1.86 0.63
C GLU A 156 27.37 -3.25 -0.01
N THR A 157 26.78 -3.27 -1.21
CA THR A 157 26.68 -4.45 -2.04
C THR A 157 28.10 -4.91 -2.34
N ALA A 158 28.43 -6.08 -1.80
CA ALA A 158 29.64 -6.80 -2.08
C ALA A 158 29.85 -6.93 -3.60
N ILE A 159 30.80 -6.16 -4.13
CA ILE A 159 31.58 -6.56 -5.30
C ILE A 159 33.02 -6.67 -4.82
N ALA A 160 33.40 -7.91 -4.52
CA ALA A 160 34.79 -8.29 -4.40
C ALA A 160 35.44 -8.17 -5.79
N GLU A 161 36.23 -7.13 -5.99
CA GLU A 161 37.35 -7.15 -6.94
C GLU A 161 38.59 -6.53 -6.29
N HIS A 162 39.72 -7.08 -6.72
CA HIS A 162 41.00 -7.24 -6.05
C HIS A 162 42.03 -6.25 -6.62
N GLU A 163 42.96 -5.82 -5.75
CA GLU A 163 44.25 -5.14 -6.04
C GLU A 163 44.16 -3.71 -6.64
N VAL A 164 44.88 -2.68 -6.16
CA VAL A 164 46.33 -2.59 -5.97
C VAL A 164 46.69 -1.60 -4.84
N GLU A 165 47.79 -1.93 -4.18
CA GLU A 165 48.59 -1.23 -3.17
C GLU A 165 48.76 0.29 -3.35
N HIS A 166 48.81 1.02 -2.23
CA HIS A 166 49.96 1.86 -1.87
C HIS A 166 49.93 2.22 -0.38
N GLU A 167 51.03 1.90 0.30
CA GLU A 167 51.40 2.37 1.64
C GLU A 167 51.58 3.90 1.65
N GLU A 168 51.16 4.59 2.72
CA GLU A 168 52.07 5.43 3.54
C GLU A 168 51.38 5.98 4.81
N GLU A 169 52.11 5.77 5.91
CA GLU A 169 52.21 6.51 7.18
C GLU A 169 51.00 6.81 8.07
N ALA A 170 51.13 6.24 9.27
CA ALA A 170 50.36 6.56 10.47
C ALA A 170 50.62 7.98 10.97
N VAL A 171 49.55 8.73 11.20
CA VAL A 171 49.51 9.75 12.25
C VAL A 171 48.25 9.52 13.07
N ALA A 172 48.44 9.09 14.31
CA ALA A 172 47.39 8.99 15.31
C ALA A 172 47.05 10.39 15.80
N GLU A 173 45.93 10.94 15.33
CA GLU A 173 45.20 11.99 16.04
C GLU A 173 43.86 11.42 16.54
N HIS A 174 43.73 11.36 17.86
CA HIS A 174 42.44 11.27 18.53
C HIS A 174 41.65 12.55 18.24
N GLY A 175 40.77 12.49 17.25
CA GLY A 175 39.62 13.36 17.11
C GLY A 175 38.38 12.49 17.17
N GLU A 176 37.50 12.74 18.13
CA GLU A 176 36.17 12.12 18.21
C GLU A 176 35.40 12.48 16.93
N GLY A 177 35.43 11.58 15.94
CA GLY A 177 34.54 11.65 14.80
C GLY A 177 33.15 11.31 15.30
N GLU A 178 32.29 12.32 15.46
CA GLU A 178 30.86 12.07 15.46
C GLU A 178 30.54 11.39 14.13
N GLU A 179 30.33 10.07 14.15
CA GLU A 179 29.59 9.40 13.08
C GLU A 179 28.21 10.07 13.09
N HIS A 180 28.02 11.05 12.20
CA HIS A 180 26.70 11.57 11.87
C HIS A 180 25.95 10.42 11.20
N VAL A 181 25.36 9.55 12.03
CA VAL A 181 24.38 8.57 11.62
C VAL A 181 23.20 9.39 11.14
N GLU A 182 23.14 9.66 9.83
CA GLU A 182 21.97 10.26 9.22
C GLU A 182 20.81 9.29 9.42
N MET A 183 19.89 9.70 10.30
CA MET A 183 18.68 8.96 10.59
C MET A 183 17.69 9.27 9.47
N GLU A 184 17.42 8.31 8.60
CA GLU A 184 16.40 8.46 7.57
C GLU A 184 15.06 7.90 8.06
N LEU A 185 13.98 8.57 7.70
CA LEU A 185 12.63 8.14 8.01
C LEU A 185 12.21 7.03 7.05
N VAL A 186 12.24 5.77 7.50
CA VAL A 186 11.73 4.63 6.74
C VAL A 186 10.21 4.54 6.88
N PRO A 187 9.40 4.80 5.84
CA PRO A 187 7.96 4.84 5.96
C PRO A 187 7.39 3.44 6.14
N PHE A 188 6.40 3.29 7.03
CA PHE A 188 5.70 2.01 7.24
C PHE A 188 4.87 1.58 6.04
N PHE A 189 4.33 2.57 5.31
CA PHE A 189 3.45 2.35 4.17
C PHE A 189 4.00 3.03 2.93
N ARG A 190 4.10 2.24 1.87
CA ARG A 190 4.47 2.64 0.52
C ARG A 190 3.55 1.93 -0.45
N SER A 191 3.17 2.58 -1.55
CA SER A 191 2.22 1.97 -2.49
C SER A 191 2.69 0.56 -2.90
N ALA A 192 1.79 -0.43 -2.86
CA ALA A 192 2.18 -1.82 -3.13
C ALA A 192 2.74 -1.98 -4.56
N ASN A 193 2.27 -1.15 -5.48
CA ASN A 193 2.73 -1.09 -6.88
C ASN A 193 4.03 -0.31 -7.07
N ALA A 194 4.61 0.31 -6.03
CA ALA A 194 5.92 0.95 -6.15
C ALA A 194 7.05 -0.07 -6.36
N HIS A 195 6.81 -1.35 -6.08
CA HIS A 195 7.81 -2.40 -6.21
C HIS A 195 7.61 -3.24 -7.48
N LEU A 196 8.73 -3.56 -8.13
CA LEU A 196 8.77 -4.43 -9.30
C LEU A 196 8.15 -5.81 -9.00
N SER A 197 8.38 -6.36 -7.81
CA SER A 197 7.90 -7.67 -7.39
C SER A 197 6.37 -7.80 -7.49
N THR A 198 5.63 -6.76 -7.12
CA THR A 198 4.16 -6.75 -7.22
C THR A 198 3.72 -6.78 -8.68
N THR A 199 4.34 -5.96 -9.53
CA THR A 199 4.01 -5.93 -10.97
C THR A 199 4.40 -7.22 -11.69
N LEU A 200 5.55 -7.80 -11.36
CA LEU A 200 6.00 -9.09 -11.91
C LEU A 200 5.09 -10.22 -11.48
N ALA A 201 4.67 -10.26 -10.21
CA ALA A 201 3.75 -11.27 -9.73
C ALA A 201 2.41 -11.23 -10.49
N LEU A 202 1.83 -10.04 -10.66
CA LEU A 202 0.59 -9.86 -11.43
C LEU A 202 0.76 -10.28 -12.89
N ALA A 203 1.90 -9.94 -13.52
CA ALA A 203 2.20 -10.34 -14.89
C ALA A 203 2.33 -11.86 -15.03
N ILE A 204 3.04 -12.53 -14.12
CA ILE A 204 3.19 -14.00 -14.12
C ILE A 204 1.83 -14.68 -13.94
N VAL A 205 1.00 -14.19 -13.01
CA VAL A 205 -0.35 -14.74 -12.81
C VAL A 205 -1.21 -14.53 -14.07
N SER A 206 -1.08 -13.38 -14.73
CA SER A 206 -1.78 -13.12 -15.99
C SER A 206 -1.37 -14.09 -17.09
N VAL A 207 -0.08 -14.40 -17.23
CA VAL A 207 0.44 -15.34 -18.24
C VAL A 207 0.03 -16.77 -17.91
N ALA A 208 0.04 -17.16 -16.63
CA ALA A 208 -0.37 -18.50 -16.21
C ALA A 208 -1.89 -18.74 -16.33
N ALA A 209 -2.69 -17.67 -16.34
CA ALA A 209 -4.14 -17.74 -16.50
C ALA A 209 -4.62 -17.69 -17.96
N ALA A 210 -3.72 -17.42 -18.91
CA ALA A 210 -3.98 -17.42 -20.35
C ALA A 210 -3.80 -18.82 -20.95
#